data_AF-A0AAW0XJW7-F1
#
_entry.id   AF-A0AAW0XJW7-F1
#
_cell.length_a   1.000
_cell.length_b   1.000
_cell.length_c   1.000
_cell.angle_alpha   90.00
_cell.angle_beta   90.00
_cell.angle_gamma   90.00
#
_symmetry.space_group_name_H-M   'P 1'
#
loop_
_entity.id
_entity.type
_entity.pdbx_description
1 polymer ?
#
loop_
_entity_poly.entity_id
_entity_poly.type
_entity_poly.pdbx_seq_one_letter_code
_entity_poly.pdbx_strand_id
1 'polypeptide(L)'
;NKAIEETSPSLLGENIYMRDVRSCLASGLSLAARHKTSKTIVGVSLNKIFSLEETLKVAAMENVSKINRIIGKLYDNITHFEGVDAQGMLHLYVLCTHQDYANLGLGTCLFQKTLELGKERGFQAMNVEAANSLTAR
;
A
#
# COMPACT_ATOMS: atom_id res chain seq x y z
N ASN A 1 -15.61 -38.54 -16.45
CA ASN A 1 -15.25 -37.83 -15.19
C ASN A 1 -13.75 -37.84 -15.00
N LYS A 2 -13.03 -36.89 -15.64
CA LYS A 2 -11.62 -36.63 -15.31
C LYS A 2 -11.61 -35.53 -14.26
N ALA A 3 -11.19 -35.87 -13.05
CA ALA A 3 -10.93 -34.90 -12.00
C ALA A 3 -9.85 -33.94 -12.52
N ILE A 4 -10.17 -32.65 -12.52
CA ILE A 4 -9.19 -31.59 -12.68
C ILE A 4 -8.53 -31.49 -11.32
N GLU A 5 -7.29 -31.97 -11.20
CA GLU A 5 -6.43 -31.59 -10.08
C GLU A 5 -6.18 -30.09 -10.20
N GLU A 6 -6.82 -29.32 -9.32
CA GLU A 6 -6.45 -27.93 -9.05
C GLU A 6 -5.02 -27.96 -8.49
N THR A 7 -4.06 -27.83 -9.40
CA THR A 7 -2.68 -27.51 -9.06
C THR A 7 -2.68 -26.06 -8.56
N SER A 8 -2.92 -25.89 -7.25
CA SER A 8 -2.65 -24.64 -6.55
C SER A 8 -1.22 -24.22 -6.86
N PRO A 9 -1.00 -23.03 -7.47
CA PRO A 9 0.34 -22.52 -7.70
C PRO A 9 1.06 -22.44 -6.35
N SER A 10 2.22 -23.07 -6.26
CA SER A 10 3.04 -23.05 -5.05
C SER A 10 3.37 -21.59 -4.67
N LEU A 11 2.92 -21.19 -3.48
CA LEU A 11 3.16 -19.87 -2.84
C LEU A 11 4.65 -19.57 -2.58
N LEU A 12 5.57 -20.40 -3.07
CA LEU A 12 7.01 -20.32 -2.83
C LEU A 12 7.78 -19.61 -3.97
N GLY A 13 7.11 -19.22 -5.05
CA GLY A 13 7.74 -18.50 -6.19
C GLY A 13 7.16 -17.11 -6.46
N GLU A 14 6.19 -16.66 -5.68
CA GLU A 14 5.52 -15.39 -5.93
C GLU A 14 6.37 -14.23 -5.40
N ASN A 15 6.73 -13.31 -6.30
CA ASN A 15 7.41 -12.09 -5.93
C ASN A 15 6.58 -11.35 -4.85
N ILE A 16 7.14 -11.18 -3.66
CA ILE A 16 6.48 -10.56 -2.51
C ILE A 16 5.84 -9.20 -2.86
N TYR A 17 6.46 -8.42 -3.76
CA TYR A 17 5.93 -7.15 -4.23
C TYR A 17 4.65 -7.33 -5.04
N MET A 18 4.55 -8.37 -5.87
CA MET A 18 3.33 -8.65 -6.66
C MET A 18 2.18 -9.12 -5.77
N ARG A 19 2.48 -9.89 -4.72
CA ARG A 19 1.49 -10.26 -3.70
C ARG A 19 0.94 -9.02 -2.99
N ASP A 20 1.82 -8.11 -2.59
CA ASP A 20 1.43 -6.90 -1.86
C ASP A 20 0.64 -5.92 -2.76
N VAL A 21 1.02 -5.80 -4.05
CA VAL A 21 0.23 -5.05 -5.06
C VAL A 21 -1.15 -5.67 -5.24
N ARG A 22 -1.25 -7.01 -5.35
CA ARG A 22 -2.55 -7.71 -5.44
C ARG A 22 -3.42 -7.44 -4.21
N SER A 23 -2.83 -7.49 -3.02
CA SER A 23 -3.52 -7.15 -1.76
C SER A 23 -4.05 -5.71 -1.79
N CYS A 24 -3.26 -4.75 -2.26
CA CYS A 24 -3.72 -3.36 -2.40
C CYS A 24 -4.88 -3.21 -3.39
N LEU A 25 -4.89 -3.97 -4.48
CA LEU A 25 -5.99 -3.95 -5.45
C LEU A 25 -7.25 -4.62 -4.88
N ALA A 26 -7.09 -5.74 -4.19
CA ALA A 26 -8.19 -6.48 -3.57
C ALA A 26 -8.87 -5.71 -2.42
N SER A 27 -8.17 -4.76 -1.78
CA SER A 27 -8.74 -3.92 -0.72
C SER A 27 -9.89 -3.02 -1.21
N GLY A 28 -9.94 -2.71 -2.51
CA GLY A 28 -10.90 -1.75 -3.07
C GLY A 28 -10.67 -0.31 -2.61
N LEU A 29 -9.52 -0.01 -2.00
CA LEU A 29 -9.16 1.32 -1.48
C LEU A 29 -8.14 2.05 -2.36
N SER A 30 -7.68 1.42 -3.45
CA SER A 30 -6.70 1.99 -4.38
C SER A 30 -7.36 2.96 -5.37
N LEU A 31 -6.67 4.06 -5.69
CA LEU A 31 -7.16 5.09 -6.63
C LEU A 31 -6.28 5.13 -7.88
N ALA A 32 -6.90 5.44 -9.02
CA ALA A 32 -6.20 5.65 -10.28
C ALA A 32 -6.61 6.97 -10.92
N ALA A 33 -5.62 7.77 -11.30
CA ALA A 33 -5.81 8.93 -12.13
C ALA A 33 -5.74 8.53 -13.60
N ARG A 34 -6.73 8.96 -14.39
CA ARG A 34 -6.81 8.69 -15.82
C ARG A 34 -6.70 9.97 -16.62
N HIS A 35 -5.88 9.95 -17.67
CA HIS A 35 -5.86 11.04 -18.63
C HIS A 35 -7.24 11.16 -19.30
N LYS A 36 -7.78 12.38 -19.36
CA LYS A 36 -9.19 12.63 -19.71
C LYS A 36 -9.57 12.08 -21.09
N THR A 37 -8.69 12.28 -22.08
CA THR A 37 -8.93 11.93 -23.48
C THR A 37 -8.54 10.49 -23.78
N SER A 38 -7.29 10.11 -23.48
CA SER A 38 -6.79 8.77 -23.82
C SER A 38 -7.25 7.66 -22.87
N LYS A 39 -7.83 8.01 -21.71
CA LYS A 39 -8.24 7.09 -20.63
C LYS A 39 -7.11 6.26 -20.00
N THR A 40 -5.87 6.48 -20.42
CA THR A 40 -4.65 5.88 -19.89
C THR A 40 -4.50 6.23 -18.41
N ILE A 41 -4.06 5.27 -17.59
CA ILE A 41 -3.70 5.52 -16.20
C ILE A 41 -2.37 6.28 -16.18
N VAL A 42 -2.37 7.45 -15.53
CA VAL A 42 -1.21 8.35 -15.43
C VAL A 42 -0.74 8.55 -14.00
N GLY A 43 -1.43 7.97 -13.03
CA GLY A 43 -1.00 7.91 -11.65
C GLY A 43 -1.87 6.97 -10.84
N VAL A 44 -1.32 6.45 -9.74
CA VAL A 44 -1.99 5.53 -8.84
C VAL A 44 -1.63 5.83 -7.39
N SER A 45 -2.59 5.63 -6.49
CA SER A 45 -2.32 5.33 -5.08
C SER A 45 -2.77 3.91 -4.80
N LEU A 46 -1.82 3.03 -4.44
CA LEU A 46 -2.11 1.67 -4.04
C LEU A 46 -2.22 1.65 -2.52
N ASN A 47 -3.40 1.29 -2.03
CA ASN A 47 -3.71 1.36 -0.62
C ASN A 47 -4.21 -0.01 -0.11
N LYS A 48 -3.87 -0.35 1.11
CA LYS A 48 -4.37 -1.53 1.81
C LYS A 48 -4.71 -1.20 3.25
N ILE A 49 -5.48 -2.06 3.89
CA ILE A 49 -5.68 -1.99 5.34
C ILE A 49 -4.44 -2.59 5.97
N PHE A 50 -3.89 -1.89 6.95
CA PHE A 50 -2.73 -2.34 7.71
C PHE A 50 -3.17 -2.60 9.14
N SER A 51 -3.16 -3.86 9.54
CA SER A 51 -3.58 -4.27 10.89
C SER A 51 -2.38 -4.37 11.84
N LEU A 52 -2.68 -4.32 13.14
CA LEU A 52 -1.68 -4.54 14.18
C LEU A 52 -1.02 -5.93 14.05
N GLU A 53 -1.80 -6.94 13.66
CA GLU A 53 -1.31 -8.30 13.45
C GLU A 53 -0.31 -8.39 12.28
N GLU A 54 -0.58 -7.69 11.17
CA GLU A 54 0.36 -7.61 10.04
C GLU A 54 1.65 -6.87 10.42
N THR A 55 1.55 -5.83 11.25
CA THR A 55 2.71 -5.07 11.76
C THR A 55 3.66 -5.99 12.54
N LEU A 56 3.12 -6.76 13.49
CA LEU A 56 3.89 -7.70 14.30
C LEU A 56 4.50 -8.83 13.47
N LYS A 57 3.78 -9.29 12.43
CA LYS A 57 4.28 -10.31 11.49
C LYS A 57 5.45 -9.80 10.65
N VAL A 58 5.41 -8.57 10.15
CA VAL A 58 6.49 -7.98 9.33
C VAL A 58 7.77 -7.78 10.15
N ALA A 59 7.65 -7.32 11.41
CA ALA A 59 8.79 -7.15 12.31
C ALA A 59 9.49 -8.49 12.64
N ALA A 60 8.74 -9.60 12.68
CA ALA A 60 9.25 -10.92 13.03
C ALA A 60 9.95 -11.67 11.87
N MET A 61 9.95 -11.16 10.65
CA MET A 61 10.57 -11.85 9.52
C MET A 61 12.09 -11.59 9.49
N GLU A 62 12.90 -12.61 9.78
CA GLU A 62 14.39 -12.52 9.77
C GLU A 62 14.99 -12.55 8.35
N ASN A 63 14.28 -13.11 7.37
CA ASN A 63 14.78 -13.36 6.00
C ASN A 63 14.18 -12.41 4.97
N VAL A 64 14.36 -11.10 5.17
CA VAL A 64 13.80 -10.10 4.26
C VAL A 64 14.87 -9.19 3.70
N SER A 65 14.63 -8.69 2.49
CA SER A 65 15.49 -7.73 1.81
C SER A 65 15.91 -6.59 2.75
N LYS A 66 17.07 -5.95 2.49
CA LYS A 66 17.58 -4.85 3.32
C LYS A 66 16.54 -3.75 3.58
N ILE A 67 15.64 -3.51 2.62
CA ILE A 67 14.53 -2.56 2.71
C ILE A 67 13.56 -2.98 3.81
N ASN A 68 13.09 -4.22 3.78
CA ASN A 68 12.11 -4.72 4.75
C ASN A 68 12.69 -4.82 6.17
N ARG A 69 14.00 -5.04 6.31
CA ARG A 69 14.68 -4.94 7.62
C ARG A 69 14.69 -3.51 8.18
N ILE A 70 14.85 -2.50 7.32
CA ILE A 70 14.77 -1.09 7.75
C ILE A 70 13.33 -0.76 8.17
N ILE A 71 12.35 -1.19 7.37
CA ILE A 71 10.92 -1.03 7.66
C ILE A 71 10.56 -1.70 9.00
N GLY A 72 10.98 -2.95 9.24
CA GLY A 72 10.75 -3.65 10.51
C GLY A 72 11.31 -2.90 11.72
N LYS A 73 12.55 -2.39 11.61
CA LYS A 73 13.14 -1.56 12.67
C LYS A 73 12.40 -0.24 12.90
N LEU A 74 11.85 0.37 11.85
CA LEU A 74 11.01 1.56 12.01
C LEU A 74 9.76 1.21 12.82
N TYR A 75 9.13 0.06 12.55
CA TYR A 75 7.97 -0.41 13.30
C TYR A 75 8.28 -0.71 14.76
N ASP A 76 9.42 -1.31 15.08
CA ASP A 76 9.83 -1.58 16.47
C ASP A 76 9.95 -0.29 17.32
N ASN A 77 10.20 0.86 16.68
CA ASN A 77 10.38 2.14 17.34
C ASN A 77 9.12 3.02 17.35
N ILE A 78 8.02 2.57 16.74
CA ILE A 78 6.81 3.37 16.60
C ILE A 78 5.60 2.54 17.03
N THR A 79 5.02 2.92 18.16
CA THR A 79 3.75 2.38 18.67
C THR A 79 2.56 2.97 17.89
N HIS A 80 2.42 2.59 16.62
CA HIS A 80 1.43 3.13 15.68
C HIS A 80 -0.04 3.02 16.12
N PHE A 81 -0.34 2.18 17.11
CA PHE A 81 -1.68 1.91 17.60
C PHE A 81 -1.92 2.43 19.03
N GLU A 82 -0.91 3.01 19.70
CA GLU A 82 -1.12 3.63 21.00
C GLU A 82 -1.94 4.92 20.83
N GLY A 83 -3.20 4.88 21.28
CA GLY A 83 -4.13 6.02 21.21
C GLY A 83 -5.05 6.06 19.99
N VAL A 84 -4.99 5.08 19.09
CA VAL A 84 -5.93 4.93 17.97
C VAL A 84 -6.75 3.66 18.19
N ASP A 85 -8.03 3.81 18.55
CA ASP A 85 -8.99 2.70 18.67
C ASP A 85 -9.47 2.25 17.26
N ALA A 86 -8.51 1.96 16.38
CA ALA A 86 -8.78 1.51 15.04
C ALA A 86 -8.42 0.04 14.90
N GLN A 87 -9.38 -0.76 14.46
CA GLN A 87 -9.18 -2.16 14.06
C GLN A 87 -8.21 -2.30 12.86
N GLY A 88 -7.82 -1.18 12.22
CA GLY A 88 -6.78 -1.10 11.21
C GLY A 88 -6.54 0.34 10.75
N MET A 89 -5.36 0.59 10.18
CA MET A 89 -5.02 1.87 9.55
C MET A 89 -5.16 1.76 8.04
N LEU A 90 -5.46 2.87 7.37
CA LEU A 90 -5.25 2.94 5.92
C LEU A 90 -3.74 3.05 5.67
N HIS A 91 -3.16 2.17 4.86
CA HIS A 91 -1.75 2.28 4.50
C HIS A 91 -1.61 2.57 3.02
N LEU A 92 -0.96 3.70 2.71
CA LEU A 92 -0.55 4.05 1.37
C LEU A 92 0.76 3.30 1.08
N TYR A 93 0.66 2.25 0.26
CA TYR A 93 1.77 1.36 -0.06
C TYR A 93 2.62 1.91 -1.21
N VAL A 94 1.97 2.41 -2.27
CA VAL A 94 2.65 3.01 -3.42
C VAL A 94 1.91 4.27 -3.84
N LEU A 95 2.64 5.36 -4.03
CA LEU A 95 2.19 6.54 -4.74
C LEU A 95 3.08 6.72 -5.97
N CYS A 96 2.48 6.70 -7.16
CA CYS A 96 3.22 6.78 -8.41
C CYS A 96 2.50 7.68 -9.42
N THR A 97 3.27 8.48 -10.15
CA THR A 97 2.79 9.31 -11.25
C THR A 97 3.67 9.08 -12.47
N HIS A 98 3.07 9.03 -13.65
CA HIS A 98 3.80 8.98 -14.90
C HIS A 98 4.67 10.23 -15.07
N GLN A 99 5.90 10.07 -15.55
CA GLN A 99 6.90 11.14 -15.60
C GLN A 99 6.44 12.37 -16.39
N ASP A 100 5.72 12.16 -17.50
CA ASP A 100 5.20 13.26 -18.35
C ASP A 100 4.13 14.10 -17.65
N TYR A 101 3.60 13.61 -16.52
CA TYR A 101 2.61 14.27 -15.68
C TYR A 101 3.20 14.63 -14.31
N ALA A 102 4.51 14.44 -14.12
CA ALA A 102 5.21 14.89 -12.92
C ALA A 102 5.11 16.41 -12.81
N ASN A 103 5.02 16.92 -11.58
CA ASN A 103 4.88 18.35 -11.25
C ASN A 103 3.52 19.00 -11.58
N LEU A 104 2.54 18.26 -12.10
CA LEU A 104 1.17 18.77 -12.26
C LEU A 104 0.32 18.69 -10.98
N GLY A 105 0.96 18.49 -9.82
CA GLY A 105 0.28 18.27 -8.54
C GLY A 105 -0.48 16.94 -8.44
N LEU A 106 -0.28 16.00 -9.38
CA LEU A 106 -1.03 14.75 -9.44
C LEU A 106 -0.78 13.86 -8.21
N GLY A 107 0.46 13.78 -7.74
CA GLY A 107 0.81 13.03 -6.54
C GLY A 107 0.11 13.57 -5.29
N THR A 108 0.14 14.89 -5.11
CA THR A 108 -0.57 15.59 -4.02
C THR A 108 -2.08 15.37 -4.10
N CYS A 109 -2.66 15.45 -5.30
CA CYS A 109 -4.09 15.21 -5.50
C CYS A 109 -4.48 13.76 -5.15
N LEU A 110 -3.70 12.76 -5.62
CA LEU A 110 -3.92 11.35 -5.28
C LEU A 110 -3.79 11.10 -3.77
N PHE A 111 -2.81 11.73 -3.11
CA PHE A 111 -2.63 11.63 -1.66
C PHE A 111 -3.82 12.23 -0.89
N GLN A 112 -4.26 13.43 -1.25
CA GLN A 112 -5.43 14.07 -0.66
C GLN A 112 -6.69 13.24 -0.86
N LYS A 113 -6.89 12.68 -2.07
CA LYS A 113 -8.02 11.79 -2.36
C LYS A 113 -7.96 10.50 -1.56
N THR A 114 -6.77 9.94 -1.32
CA THR A 114 -6.60 8.80 -0.40
C THR A 114 -6.98 9.17 1.03
N LEU A 115 -6.60 10.35 1.53
CA LEU A 115 -7.00 10.84 2.85
C LEU A 115 -8.51 11.02 2.98
N GLU A 116 -9.15 11.62 1.97
CA GLU A 116 -10.60 11.78 1.90
C GLU A 116 -11.29 10.41 1.92
N LEU A 117 -10.84 9.47 1.09
CA LEU A 117 -11.34 8.10 1.07
C LEU A 117 -11.17 7.42 2.44
N GLY A 118 -10.02 7.62 3.10
CA GLY A 118 -9.78 7.09 4.45
C GLY A 118 -10.84 7.56 5.44
N LYS A 119 -11.12 8.87 5.45
CA LYS A 119 -12.15 9.47 6.31
C LYS A 119 -13.55 8.96 5.98
N GLU A 120 -13.90 8.88 4.69
CA GLU A 120 -15.19 8.36 4.22
C GLU A 120 -15.41 6.90 4.64
N ARG A 121 -14.34 6.10 4.70
CA ARG A 121 -14.37 4.71 5.12
C ARG A 121 -14.20 4.50 6.62
N GLY A 122 -14.14 5.59 7.40
CA GLY A 122 -14.07 5.54 8.87
C GLY A 122 -12.69 5.24 9.43
N PHE A 123 -11.62 5.29 8.62
CA PHE A 123 -10.26 5.17 9.15
C PHE A 123 -9.89 6.41 9.96
N GLN A 124 -9.36 6.18 11.16
CA GLN A 124 -8.92 7.26 12.06
C GLN A 124 -7.47 7.67 11.83
N ALA A 125 -6.67 6.81 11.20
CA ALA A 125 -5.26 7.03 10.93
C ALA A 125 -4.85 6.49 9.56
N MET A 126 -3.83 7.12 8.99
CA MET A 126 -3.18 6.67 7.75
C MET A 126 -1.68 6.53 7.99
N ASN A 127 -1.10 5.41 7.54
CA ASN A 127 0.33 5.16 7.56
C ASN A 127 0.94 5.33 6.16
N VAL A 128 2.13 5.92 6.08
CA VAL A 128 2.86 6.17 4.85
C VAL A 128 4.35 6.04 5.10
N GLU A 129 5.00 5.12 4.39
CA GLU A 129 6.45 4.97 4.40
C GLU A 129 7.06 5.78 3.24
N ALA A 130 7.32 7.06 3.48
CA ALA A 130 7.88 7.94 2.46
C ALA A 130 9.38 7.64 2.22
N ALA A 131 9.68 6.76 1.27
CA ALA A 131 11.05 6.39 0.91
C ALA A 131 11.76 7.39 -0.04
N ASN A 132 11.11 8.50 -0.41
CA ASN A 132 11.68 9.53 -1.27
C ASN A 132 11.25 10.94 -0.79
N SER A 133 12.05 11.95 -1.15
CA SER A 133 11.83 13.34 -0.72
C SER A 133 10.66 14.04 -1.39
N LEU A 134 10.09 13.48 -2.46
CA LEU A 134 8.92 14.04 -3.14
C LEU A 134 7.64 13.69 -2.38
N THR A 135 7.57 12.49 -1.81
CA THR A 135 6.45 12.01 -0.99
C THR A 135 6.52 12.55 0.45
N ALA A 136 7.72 12.86 0.96
CA ALA A 136 7.91 13.33 2.34
C ALA A 136 7.62 14.83 2.57
N ARG A 137 7.21 15.57 1.53
CA ARG A 137 6.89 17.01 1.59
C ARG A 137 5.39 17.22 1.61
#